data_AF-A0A7X7WSN0-F1
#
_entry.id   AF-A0A7X7WSN0-F1
#
_cell.length_a   1.000
_cell.length_b   1.000
_cell.length_c   1.000
_cell.angle_alpha   90.00
_cell.angle_beta   90.00
_cell.angle_gamma   90.00
#
_symmetry.space_group_name_H-M   'P 1'
#
loop_
_entity.id
_entity.type
_entity.pdbx_description
1 polymer ?
#
loop_
_entity_poly.entity_id
_entity_poly.type
_entity_poly.pdbx_seq_one_letter_code
_entity_poly.pdbx_strand_id
1 'polypeptide(L)'
;MHIFVRCLIPVFVVALLSCSLILNAEVFAAEVKPAQQPVFQSSKQPDVQAVRPKRPAKIRLHRNAKGEYTWDITGESADEVVRADTRLRKLLKID
;
A
#
# COMPACT_ATOMS: atom_id res chain seq x y z
N MET A 1 62.25 2.69 -5.56
CA MET A 1 61.15 3.06 -4.65
C MET A 1 59.94 3.74 -5.35
N HIS A 2 59.77 3.63 -6.68
CA HIS A 2 58.65 4.28 -7.40
C HIS A 2 57.53 3.32 -7.85
N ILE A 3 57.76 2.01 -7.77
CA ILE A 3 56.79 0.98 -8.22
C ILE A 3 55.74 0.70 -7.14
N PHE A 4 56.14 0.71 -5.86
CA PHE A 4 55.23 0.48 -4.73
C PHE A 4 54.14 1.54 -4.62
N VAL A 5 54.46 2.83 -4.86
CA VAL A 5 53.50 3.94 -4.78
C VAL A 5 52.44 3.85 -5.89
N ARG A 6 52.79 3.34 -7.07
CA ARG A 6 51.90 3.24 -8.23
C ARG A 6 50.85 2.15 -8.10
N CYS A 7 51.10 1.11 -7.29
CA CYS A 7 50.10 0.08 -6.94
C CYS A 7 49.29 0.44 -5.69
N LEU A 8 49.84 1.22 -4.77
CA LEU A 8 49.15 1.63 -3.53
C LEU A 8 48.00 2.61 -3.79
N ILE A 9 48.17 3.53 -4.74
CA ILE A 9 47.15 4.52 -5.10
C ILE A 9 45.85 3.88 -5.63
N PRO A 10 45.87 2.96 -6.63
CA PRO A 10 44.63 2.35 -7.12
C PRO A 10 43.96 1.46 -6.06
N VAL A 11 44.74 0.77 -5.21
CA VAL A 11 44.19 -0.03 -4.10
C VAL A 11 43.49 0.85 -3.08
N PHE A 12 44.06 2.01 -2.74
CA PHE A 12 43.47 2.96 -1.81
C PHE A 12 42.21 3.61 -2.38
N VAL A 13 42.20 3.96 -3.67
CA VAL A 13 41.03 4.54 -4.34
C VAL A 13 39.88 3.52 -4.43
N VAL A 14 40.16 2.25 -4.74
CA VAL A 14 39.15 1.19 -4.75
C VAL A 14 38.59 0.92 -3.34
N ALA A 15 39.45 0.94 -2.32
CA ALA A 15 39.01 0.80 -0.93
C ALA A 15 38.08 1.95 -0.51
N LEU A 16 38.43 3.20 -0.85
CA LEU A 16 37.58 4.37 -0.55
C LEU A 16 36.23 4.31 -1.28
N LEU A 17 36.21 3.95 -2.56
CA LEU A 17 34.98 3.79 -3.34
C LEU A 17 34.08 2.68 -2.78
N SER A 18 34.66 1.57 -2.34
CA SER A 18 33.92 0.47 -1.70
C SER A 18 33.34 0.87 -0.33
N CYS A 19 34.09 1.61 0.49
CA CYS A 19 33.60 2.15 1.76
C CYS A 19 32.42 3.12 1.58
N SER A 20 32.45 3.98 0.55
CA SER A 20 31.34 4.88 0.25
C SER A 20 30.06 4.15 -0.17
N LEU A 21 30.17 3.01 -0.86
CA LEU A 21 29.00 2.20 -1.23
C LEU A 21 28.36 1.50 -0.02
N ILE A 22 29.17 1.04 0.94
CA ILE A 22 28.69 0.38 2.16
C ILE A 22 27.99 1.37 3.09
N LEU A 23 28.51 2.60 3.22
CA LEU A 23 27.91 3.66 4.05
C LEU A 23 26.55 4.17 3.55
N ASN A 24 26.23 3.99 2.27
CA ASN A 24 24.94 4.40 1.70
C ASN A 24 23.84 3.31 1.76
N ALA A 25 24.17 2.09 2.17
CA ALA A 25 23.23 0.96 2.15
C ALA A 25 22.25 0.94 3.35
N GLU A 26 22.53 1.71 4.42
CA GLU A 26 21.73 1.66 5.66
C GLU A 26 20.50 2.59 5.65
N VAL A 27 20.29 3.41 4.61
CA VAL A 27 19.26 4.47 4.61
C VAL A 27 17.86 3.98 4.17
N PHE A 28 17.71 2.76 3.64
CA PHE A 28 16.43 2.27 3.10
C PHE A 28 15.71 1.22 3.96
N ALA A 29 16.01 1.14 5.26
CA ALA A 29 15.20 0.35 6.19
C ALA A 29 14.10 1.22 6.85
N ALA A 30 13.19 1.78 6.03
CA ALA A 30 11.97 2.35 6.56
C ALA A 30 11.06 1.18 7.00
N GLU A 31 11.03 0.92 8.31
CA GLU A 31 10.10 0.00 8.95
C GLU A 31 8.67 0.44 8.64
N VAL A 32 8.02 -0.24 7.69
CA VAL A 32 6.58 -0.11 7.45
C VAL A 32 5.88 -0.75 8.64
N LYS A 33 5.56 0.07 9.65
CA LYS A 33 4.63 -0.34 10.70
C LYS A 33 3.36 -0.84 10.04
N PRO A 34 2.90 -2.08 10.30
CA PRO A 34 1.60 -2.51 9.81
C PRO A 34 0.57 -1.58 10.44
N ALA A 35 -0.07 -0.77 9.60
CA ALA A 35 -1.18 0.05 10.03
C ALA A 35 -2.20 -0.90 10.65
N GLN A 36 -2.32 -0.84 11.98
CA GLN A 36 -3.38 -1.52 12.71
C GLN A 36 -4.68 -1.08 12.05
N GLN A 37 -5.35 -2.03 11.39
CA GLN A 37 -6.66 -1.82 10.83
C GLN A 37 -7.52 -1.26 11.98
N PRO A 38 -8.15 -0.08 11.82
CA PRO A 38 -9.02 0.43 12.86
C PRO A 38 -10.14 -0.59 13.01
N VAL A 39 -10.09 -1.33 14.12
CA VAL A 39 -11.20 -2.15 14.58
C VAL A 39 -12.32 -1.15 14.82
N PHE A 40 -13.23 -1.02 13.86
CA PHE A 40 -14.46 -0.26 13.99
C PHE A 40 -15.21 -0.84 15.19
N GLN A 41 -15.00 -0.26 16.37
CA GLN A 41 -15.80 -0.52 17.55
C GLN A 41 -17.14 0.16 17.30
N SER A 42 -18.00 -0.54 16.54
CA SER A 42 -19.39 -0.15 16.40
C SER A 42 -20.01 -0.19 17.80
N SER A 43 -20.13 0.97 18.44
CA SER A 43 -21.06 1.14 19.55
C SER A 43 -22.39 0.60 19.08
N LYS A 44 -22.83 -0.52 19.66
CA LYS A 44 -24.08 -1.17 19.30
C LYS A 44 -25.22 -0.28 19.77
N GLN A 45 -25.52 0.76 19.00
CA GLN A 45 -26.78 1.47 19.14
C GLN A 45 -27.86 0.48 18.67
N PRO A 46 -28.73 -0.01 19.58
CA PRO A 46 -29.64 -1.12 19.28
C PRO A 46 -30.65 -0.79 18.17
N ASP A 47 -30.80 0.49 17.83
CA ASP A 47 -31.76 0.99 16.85
C ASP A 47 -31.17 1.18 15.44
N VAL A 48 -29.84 1.21 15.30
CA VAL A 48 -29.19 1.38 13.98
C VAL A 48 -28.76 0.01 13.46
N GLN A 49 -29.62 -0.63 12.67
CA GLN A 49 -29.24 -1.84 11.95
C GLN A 49 -28.20 -1.49 10.87
N ALA A 50 -26.93 -1.78 11.17
CA ALA A 50 -25.87 -1.67 10.19
C ALA A 50 -26.09 -2.66 9.04
N VAL A 51 -26.53 -2.14 7.88
CA VAL A 51 -26.61 -2.94 6.65
C VAL A 51 -25.19 -3.14 6.14
N ARG A 52 -24.66 -4.36 6.31
CA ARG A 52 -23.35 -4.71 5.76
C ARG A 52 -23.47 -4.90 4.24
N PRO A 53 -22.46 -4.45 3.46
CA PRO A 53 -22.42 -4.76 2.04
C PRO A 53 -22.40 -6.27 1.84
N LYS A 54 -23.11 -6.76 0.82
CA LYS A 54 -23.22 -8.19 0.51
C LYS A 54 -21.90 -8.75 0.04
N ARG A 55 -21.12 -7.95 -0.69
CA ARG A 55 -19.83 -8.33 -1.25
C ARG A 55 -18.79 -7.23 -1.01
N PRO A 56 -17.70 -7.52 -0.28
CA PRO A 56 -16.65 -6.53 -0.06
C PRO A 56 -15.98 -6.16 -1.39
N ALA A 57 -15.62 -4.89 -1.55
CA ALA A 57 -14.82 -4.45 -2.68
C ALA A 57 -13.41 -5.05 -2.60
N LYS A 58 -12.94 -5.63 -3.70
CA LYS A 58 -11.63 -6.22 -3.87
C LYS A 58 -10.95 -5.58 -5.07
N ILE A 59 -9.80 -4.97 -4.81
CA ILE A 59 -8.92 -4.37 -5.80
C ILE A 59 -7.84 -5.40 -6.15
N ARG A 60 -7.63 -5.66 -7.44
CA ARG A 60 -6.61 -6.58 -7.95
C ARG A 60 -5.70 -5.86 -8.93
N LEU A 61 -4.39 -6.08 -8.79
CA LEU A 61 -3.39 -5.65 -9.75
C LEU A 61 -2.98 -6.86 -10.58
N HIS A 62 -3.15 -6.78 -11.89
CA HIS A 62 -2.70 -7.81 -12.82
C HIS A 62 -1.55 -7.26 -13.68
N ARG A 63 -0.57 -8.12 -13.95
CA ARG A 63 0.49 -7.86 -14.93
C ARG A 63 0.25 -8.74 -16.14
N ASN A 64 0.19 -8.15 -17.33
CA ASN A 64 -0.02 -8.90 -18.56
C ASN A 64 1.32 -9.43 -19.12
N ALA A 65 1.25 -10.31 -20.13
CA ALA A 65 2.43 -10.89 -20.78
C ALA A 65 3.31 -9.84 -21.50
N LYS A 66 2.76 -8.66 -21.82
CA LYS A 66 3.50 -7.52 -22.39
C LYS A 66 4.22 -6.70 -21.32
N GLY A 67 4.03 -7.04 -20.04
CA GLY A 67 4.65 -6.37 -18.90
C GLY A 67 3.87 -5.15 -18.39
N GLU A 68 2.70 -4.86 -18.95
CA GLU A 68 1.84 -3.75 -18.53
C GLU A 68 1.03 -4.16 -17.30
N TYR A 69 0.67 -3.15 -16.49
CA TYR A 69 -0.13 -3.34 -15.29
C TYR A 69 -1.57 -2.85 -15.50
N THR A 70 -2.53 -3.59 -14.97
CA THR A 70 -3.95 -3.25 -15.04
C THR A 70 -4.60 -3.44 -13.67
N TRP A 71 -5.52 -2.55 -13.33
CA TRP A 71 -6.26 -2.60 -12.08
C TRP A 71 -7.69 -3.09 -12.34
N ASP A 72 -8.09 -4.15 -11.64
CA ASP A 72 -9.46 -4.64 -11.62
C ASP A 72 -10.09 -4.36 -10.26
N ILE A 73 -11.21 -3.65 -10.27
CA ILE A 73 -12.01 -3.39 -9.07
C ILE A 73 -13.25 -4.25 -9.17
N THR A 74 -13.39 -5.20 -8.24
CA THR A 74 -14.54 -6.10 -8.14
C THR A 74 -15.26 -5.84 -6.82
N GLY A 75 -16.58 -5.91 -6.77
CA GLY A 75 -17.31 -5.57 -5.55
C GLY A 75 -18.82 -5.51 -5.76
N GLU A 76 -19.53 -5.04 -4.75
CA GLU A 76 -20.94 -4.66 -4.89
C GLU A 76 -21.08 -3.48 -5.85
N SER A 77 -22.09 -3.52 -6.73
CA SER A 77 -22.30 -2.47 -7.73
C SER A 77 -22.65 -1.15 -7.06
N ALA A 78 -22.09 -0.05 -7.55
CA ALA A 78 -22.45 1.29 -7.10
C ALA A 78 -23.97 1.52 -7.18
N ASP A 79 -24.63 0.98 -8.21
CA ASP A 79 -26.08 1.10 -8.40
C ASP A 79 -26.90 0.39 -7.31
N GLU A 80 -26.36 -0.70 -6.74
CA GLU A 80 -27.00 -1.41 -5.64
C GLU A 80 -26.87 -0.62 -4.34
N VAL A 81 -25.71 0.02 -4.12
CA VAL A 81 -25.47 0.90 -2.97
C VAL A 81 -26.39 2.13 -3.02
N VAL A 82 -26.50 2.80 -4.16
CA VAL A 82 -27.40 3.97 -4.33
C VAL A 82 -28.86 3.58 -4.13
N ARG A 83 -29.28 2.40 -4.63
CA ARG A 83 -30.65 1.90 -4.39
C ARG A 83 -30.91 1.61 -2.92
N ALA A 84 -29.94 1.02 -2.21
CA ALA A 84 -30.05 0.78 -0.78
C ALA A 84 -30.17 2.10 0.00
N ASP A 85 -29.34 3.10 -0.31
CA ASP A 85 -29.40 4.44 0.30
C ASP A 85 -30.74 5.13 0.04
N THR A 86 -31.22 5.09 -1.20
CA THR A 86 -32.53 5.66 -1.57
C THR A 86 -33.67 5.00 -0.77
N ARG A 87 -33.60 3.68 -0.56
CA ARG A 87 -34.58 2.95 0.25
C ARG A 87 -34.48 3.32 1.73
N LEU A 88 -33.26 3.47 2.26
CA LEU A 88 -33.02 3.89 3.64
C LEU A 88 -33.59 5.30 3.90
N ARG A 89 -33.33 6.26 3.01
CA ARG A 89 -33.86 7.63 3.11
C ARG A 89 -35.39 7.66 3.15
N LYS A 90 -36.05 6.88 2.28
CA LYS A 90 -37.51 6.73 2.27
C LYS A 90 -38.07 6.18 3.58
N LEU A 91 -37.37 5.22 4.20
CA LEU A 91 -37.79 4.64 5.49
C LEU A 91 -37.63 5.64 6.65
N LEU A 92 -36.60 6.49 6.58
CA LEU A 92 -36.30 7.48 7.62
C LEU A 92 -37.11 8.78 7.49
N LYS A 93 -37.92 8.95 6.43
CA LYS A 93 -38.68 10.19 6.13
C LYS A 93 -37.79 11.45 6.14
N ILE A 94 -36.53 11.29 5.76
CA ILE A 94 -35.60 12.40 5.60
C ILE A 94 -35.73 12.82 4.13
N ASP A 95 -36.54 13.86 3.90
CA ASP A 95 -36.55 14.62 2.64
C ASP A 95 -35.33 15.54 2.55
#